data_AF-A0A6C2UJ61-F1
#
_entry.id   AF-A0A6C2UJ61-F1
#
_cell.length_a   1.000
_cell.length_b   1.000
_cell.length_c   1.000
_cell.angle_alpha   90.00
_cell.angle_beta   90.00
_cell.angle_gamma   90.00
#
_symmetry.space_group_name_H-M   'P 1'
#
loop_
_entity.id
_entity.type
_entity.pdbx_description
1 polymer ?
#
loop_
_entity_poly.entity_id
_entity_poly.type
_entity_poly.pdbx_seq_one_letter_code
_entity_poly.pdbx_strand_id
1 'polypeptide(L)'
;MKTIAMLCGLMALTSALADSAFVDFSTKMVFPQKLGGLPFDRVEKYDNEAFGYSVFYAQGTFQAELTVCTLGKTDIPDGPEGDAVTLAFQSAESLLKKSQANGNISKLRKRGGSVIPNRGDIRFANTIFQYDQPRITAGVSNSVPRILSVYLTGSKSNLIKLDLQFDMQESKRASDLSKEMLKQLIGILSAQPDDDALLMAACDALLLDPASYAGRTAAQYVLAKAQTMDDLNIYTHLFVWPDGYQKPKTADLLVAAYFAGMLQVVVPQKLESGGEFEAFVAMLNSYGVMRAKDEITSIPEFDEWAKASDKNALYEQLLYTEVEE
;
A
#
# COMPACT_ATOMS: atom_id res chain seq x y z
N MET A 1 24.26 -34.56 -22.79
CA MET A 1 23.90 -33.12 -22.81
C MET A 1 22.45 -32.97 -22.35
N LYS A 2 22.21 -32.74 -21.05
CA LYS A 2 20.89 -32.38 -20.49
C LYS A 2 21.12 -31.67 -19.16
N THR A 3 21.05 -30.34 -19.14
CA THR A 3 20.74 -29.49 -17.97
C THR A 3 20.75 -28.02 -18.39
N ILE A 4 19.68 -27.55 -19.07
CA ILE A 4 19.35 -26.12 -19.13
C ILE A 4 17.82 -26.02 -19.15
N ALA A 5 17.20 -26.04 -17.96
CA ALA A 5 15.80 -25.67 -17.76
C ALA A 5 15.52 -25.49 -16.26
N MET A 6 16.25 -24.61 -15.58
CA MET A 6 15.93 -24.23 -14.20
C MET A 6 16.53 -22.86 -13.84
N LEU A 7 16.25 -21.82 -14.63
CA LEU A 7 16.65 -20.45 -14.27
C LEU A 7 15.62 -19.35 -14.60
N CYS A 8 14.48 -19.67 -15.21
CA CYS A 8 13.43 -18.68 -15.52
C CYS A 8 12.34 -18.54 -14.44
N GLY A 9 12.41 -19.33 -13.36
CA GLY A 9 11.38 -19.33 -12.30
C GLY A 9 11.58 -18.29 -11.19
N LEU A 10 12.79 -17.78 -11.00
CA LEU A 10 13.08 -16.87 -9.87
C LEU A 10 12.98 -15.37 -10.21
N MET A 11 13.02 -14.97 -11.49
CA MET A 11 12.98 -13.55 -11.86
C MET A 11 11.56 -12.95 -11.91
N ALA A 12 10.51 -13.75 -11.81
CA ALA A 12 9.13 -13.24 -11.82
C ALA A 12 8.62 -12.80 -10.44
N LEU A 13 9.33 -13.16 -9.36
CA LEU A 13 8.94 -12.81 -7.98
C LEU A 13 9.48 -11.44 -7.56
N THR A 14 10.61 -10.98 -8.09
CA THR A 14 11.20 -9.68 -7.76
C THR A 14 10.39 -8.51 -8.33
N SER A 15 9.79 -8.68 -9.52
CA SER A 15 8.94 -7.67 -10.15
C SER A 15 7.57 -7.49 -9.49
N ALA A 16 7.14 -8.39 -8.60
CA ALA A 16 5.88 -8.26 -7.87
C ALA A 16 6.01 -7.42 -6.59
N LEU A 17 7.24 -7.17 -6.14
CA LEU A 17 7.55 -6.40 -4.93
C LEU A 17 8.03 -4.98 -5.22
N ALA A 18 8.54 -4.73 -6.44
CA ALA A 18 8.74 -3.38 -6.96
C ALA A 18 7.36 -2.74 -7.19
N ASP A 19 7.10 -1.58 -6.59
CA ASP A 19 5.81 -0.85 -6.55
C ASP A 19 4.90 -1.25 -5.37
N SER A 20 5.44 -1.36 -4.17
CA SER A 20 4.62 -1.43 -2.96
C SER A 20 3.98 -0.07 -2.62
N ALA A 21 2.75 -0.11 -2.11
CA ALA A 21 2.07 1.06 -1.53
C ALA A 21 1.91 0.96 -0.01
N PHE A 22 1.83 -0.25 0.52
CA PHE A 22 1.71 -0.48 1.96
C PHE A 22 2.29 -1.85 2.34
N VAL A 23 2.97 -1.90 3.48
CA VAL A 23 3.53 -3.14 4.04
C VAL A 23 3.00 -3.31 5.46
N ASP A 24 2.37 -4.44 5.72
CA ASP A 24 2.05 -4.87 7.06
C ASP A 24 3.10 -5.88 7.54
N PHE A 25 4.01 -5.39 8.37
CA PHE A 25 5.11 -6.19 8.92
C PHE A 25 4.65 -7.30 9.86
N SER A 26 3.46 -7.17 10.47
CA SER A 26 2.95 -8.17 11.42
C SER A 26 2.46 -9.43 10.71
N THR A 27 1.73 -9.24 9.60
CA THR A 27 1.23 -10.34 8.75
C THR A 27 2.18 -10.68 7.60
N LYS A 28 3.27 -9.91 7.44
CA LYS A 28 4.22 -9.96 6.31
C LYS A 28 3.50 -9.85 4.96
N MET A 29 2.47 -9.01 4.88
CA MET A 29 1.74 -8.74 3.64
C MET A 29 2.27 -7.46 2.98
N VAL A 30 2.54 -7.55 1.68
CA VAL A 30 2.94 -6.43 0.83
C VAL A 30 1.81 -6.12 -0.13
N PHE A 31 1.28 -4.91 -0.05
CA PHE A 31 0.18 -4.44 -0.90
C PHE A 31 0.73 -3.56 -2.02
N PRO A 32 0.34 -3.82 -3.28
CA PRO A 32 0.87 -3.10 -4.43
C PRO A 32 0.24 -1.71 -4.59
N GLN A 33 0.88 -0.86 -5.39
CA GLN A 33 0.28 0.42 -5.83
C GLN A 33 -0.95 0.24 -6.71
N LYS A 34 -1.18 -0.95 -7.28
CA LYS A 34 -2.39 -1.27 -8.04
C LYS A 34 -2.89 -2.66 -7.70
N LEU A 35 -4.18 -2.78 -7.39
CA LEU A 35 -4.86 -4.06 -7.20
C LEU A 35 -5.95 -4.25 -8.27
N GLY A 36 -5.80 -5.27 -9.12
CA GLY A 36 -6.66 -5.46 -10.30
C GLY A 36 -6.65 -4.28 -11.28
N GLY A 37 -5.57 -3.48 -11.27
CA GLY A 37 -5.44 -2.26 -12.06
C GLY A 37 -6.06 -1.00 -11.43
N LEU A 38 -6.73 -1.10 -10.28
CA LEU A 38 -7.16 0.08 -9.52
C LEU A 38 -5.97 0.63 -8.73
N PRO A 39 -5.66 1.94 -8.83
CA PRO A 39 -4.58 2.54 -8.07
C PRO A 39 -4.93 2.59 -6.57
N PHE A 40 -3.90 2.46 -5.76
CA PHE A 40 -3.94 2.69 -4.33
C PHE A 40 -4.44 4.12 -4.04
N ASP A 41 -5.36 4.23 -3.09
CA ASP A 41 -5.92 5.50 -2.63
C ASP A 41 -5.37 5.83 -1.24
N ARG A 42 -5.62 4.95 -0.26
CA ARG A 42 -5.18 5.13 1.13
C ARG A 42 -5.22 3.83 1.92
N VAL A 43 -4.71 3.90 3.14
CA VAL A 43 -4.86 2.86 4.17
C VAL A 43 -5.45 3.50 5.44
N GLU A 44 -6.34 2.77 6.10
CA GLU A 44 -6.98 3.17 7.35
C GLU A 44 -6.76 2.06 8.39
N LYS A 45 -6.12 2.39 9.52
CA LYS A 45 -5.98 1.48 10.66
C LYS A 45 -7.02 1.82 11.71
N TYR A 46 -7.72 0.82 12.21
CA TYR A 46 -8.73 0.99 13.24
C TYR A 46 -8.11 0.98 14.64
N ASP A 47 -8.66 1.80 15.54
CA ASP A 47 -8.18 1.88 16.93
C ASP A 47 -8.31 0.54 17.68
N ASN A 48 -9.34 -0.24 17.34
CA ASN A 48 -9.51 -1.58 17.87
C ASN A 48 -8.70 -2.58 17.04
N GLU A 49 -7.68 -3.18 17.65
CA GLU A 49 -6.82 -4.20 17.02
C GLU A 49 -7.61 -5.36 16.41
N ALA A 50 -8.77 -5.71 16.98
CA ALA A 50 -9.64 -6.75 16.44
C ALA A 50 -10.17 -6.43 15.02
N PHE A 51 -10.26 -5.15 14.67
CA PHE A 51 -10.72 -4.69 13.34
C PHE A 51 -9.58 -4.49 12.36
N GLY A 52 -8.32 -4.55 12.81
CA GLY A 52 -7.13 -4.48 11.95
C GLY A 52 -7.07 -3.21 11.11
N TYR A 53 -7.02 -3.35 9.79
CA TYR A 53 -6.92 -2.24 8.85
C TYR A 53 -7.65 -2.51 7.54
N SER A 54 -7.92 -1.45 6.79
CA SER A 54 -8.45 -1.47 5.42
C SER A 54 -7.52 -0.75 4.45
N VAL A 55 -7.25 -1.37 3.31
CA VAL A 55 -6.51 -0.79 2.17
C VAL A 55 -7.48 -0.48 1.04
N PHE A 56 -7.48 0.76 0.57
CA PHE A 56 -8.43 1.26 -0.42
C PHE A 56 -7.77 1.44 -1.78
N TYR A 57 -8.47 0.99 -2.83
CA TYR A 57 -8.12 1.18 -4.23
C TYR A 57 -9.30 1.78 -4.97
N ALA A 58 -9.10 2.83 -5.77
CA ALA A 58 -10.22 3.51 -6.41
C ALA A 58 -9.87 4.14 -7.77
N GLN A 59 -10.79 4.06 -8.72
CA GLN A 59 -10.70 4.79 -9.99
C GLN A 59 -12.09 5.08 -10.54
N GLY A 60 -12.47 6.36 -10.59
CA GLY A 60 -13.77 6.78 -11.12
C GLY A 60 -14.94 6.18 -10.34
N THR A 61 -15.71 5.28 -10.96
CA THR A 61 -16.86 4.63 -10.33
C THR A 61 -16.51 3.37 -9.55
N PHE A 62 -15.30 2.83 -9.75
CA PHE A 62 -14.80 1.65 -9.06
C PHE A 62 -14.18 2.03 -7.73
N GLN A 63 -14.59 1.33 -6.68
CA GLN A 63 -14.03 1.42 -5.33
C GLN A 63 -13.83 0.01 -4.82
N ALA A 64 -12.65 -0.27 -4.29
CA ALA A 64 -12.36 -1.52 -3.64
C ALA A 64 -11.74 -1.30 -2.27
N GLU A 65 -12.25 -2.01 -1.28
CA GLU A 65 -11.76 -2.00 0.09
C GLU A 65 -11.30 -3.41 0.47
N LEU A 66 -10.03 -3.54 0.83
CA LEU A 66 -9.43 -4.78 1.33
C LEU A 66 -9.18 -4.65 2.83
N THR A 67 -10.02 -5.30 3.64
CA THR A 67 -9.88 -5.37 5.09
C THR A 67 -9.13 -6.62 5.50
N VAL A 68 -8.18 -6.48 6.43
CA VAL A 68 -7.48 -7.56 7.12
C VAL A 68 -7.73 -7.40 8.61
N CYS A 69 -8.37 -8.39 9.25
CA CYS A 69 -8.75 -8.29 10.66
C CYS A 69 -8.86 -9.65 11.35
N THR A 70 -8.85 -9.67 12.68
CA THR A 70 -9.01 -10.92 13.47
C THR A 70 -10.42 -11.09 14.02
N LEU A 71 -11.26 -10.05 13.98
CA LEU A 71 -12.56 -9.99 14.65
C LEU A 71 -12.50 -10.38 16.14
N GLY A 72 -11.34 -10.23 16.77
CA GLY A 72 -11.10 -10.64 18.16
C GLY A 72 -11.01 -12.16 18.34
N LYS A 73 -10.91 -12.92 17.25
CA LYS A 73 -10.70 -14.37 17.26
C LYS A 73 -9.20 -14.66 17.10
N THR A 74 -8.72 -15.66 17.83
CA THR A 74 -7.31 -16.07 17.79
C THR A 74 -7.01 -17.10 16.71
N ASP A 75 -8.02 -17.81 16.21
CA ASP A 75 -7.87 -18.87 15.22
C ASP A 75 -9.01 -18.83 14.19
N ILE A 76 -8.80 -18.06 13.12
CA ILE A 76 -9.69 -18.05 11.96
C ILE A 76 -9.18 -19.12 10.99
N PRO A 77 -9.99 -20.16 10.67
CA PRO A 77 -9.56 -21.22 9.78
C PRO A 77 -9.35 -20.69 8.37
N ASP A 78 -8.37 -21.25 7.67
CA ASP A 78 -8.09 -20.88 6.28
C ASP A 78 -9.23 -21.29 5.35
N GLY A 79 -9.52 -20.42 4.38
CA GLY A 79 -10.48 -20.67 3.31
C GLY A 79 -11.85 -20.00 3.48
N PRO A 80 -12.81 -20.37 2.63
CA PRO A 80 -14.08 -19.66 2.48
C PRO A 80 -15.14 -20.08 3.51
N GLU A 81 -14.80 -21.00 4.41
CA GLU A 81 -15.71 -21.61 5.37
C GLU A 81 -15.38 -21.14 6.78
N GLY A 82 -16.37 -21.19 7.67
CA GLY A 82 -16.20 -20.87 9.09
C GLY A 82 -17.02 -19.68 9.57
N ASP A 83 -17.05 -19.54 10.89
CA ASP A 83 -17.93 -18.59 11.57
C ASP A 83 -17.52 -17.14 11.29
N ALA A 84 -16.23 -16.84 11.17
CA ALA A 84 -15.75 -15.49 10.88
C ALA A 84 -16.26 -14.99 9.51
N VAL A 85 -16.16 -15.83 8.47
CA VAL A 85 -16.66 -15.54 7.13
C VAL A 85 -18.19 -15.36 7.16
N THR A 86 -18.90 -16.26 7.85
CA THR A 86 -20.35 -16.18 7.99
C THR A 86 -20.81 -14.90 8.68
N LEU A 87 -20.18 -14.55 9.81
CA LEU A 87 -20.45 -13.31 10.56
C LEU A 87 -20.14 -12.07 9.71
N ALA A 88 -19.07 -12.08 8.94
CA ALA A 88 -18.70 -10.96 8.07
C ALA A 88 -19.72 -10.74 6.94
N PHE A 89 -20.26 -11.80 6.33
CA PHE A 89 -21.37 -11.65 5.38
C PHE A 89 -22.65 -11.13 6.03
N GLN A 90 -22.99 -11.64 7.21
CA GLN A 90 -24.16 -11.15 7.97
C GLN A 90 -24.01 -9.67 8.35
N SER A 91 -22.81 -9.26 8.72
CA SER A 91 -22.46 -7.86 8.99
C SER A 91 -22.62 -7.00 7.73
N ALA A 92 -22.05 -7.42 6.59
CA ALA A 92 -22.20 -6.70 5.32
C ALA A 92 -23.67 -6.55 4.90
N GLU A 93 -24.47 -7.63 5.03
CA GLU A 93 -25.90 -7.58 4.74
C GLU A 93 -26.65 -6.66 5.70
N SER A 94 -26.31 -6.68 6.99
CA SER A 94 -26.92 -5.82 8.01
C SER A 94 -26.60 -4.35 7.79
N LEU A 95 -25.37 -4.03 7.39
CA LEU A 95 -24.95 -2.67 7.03
C LEU A 95 -25.73 -2.14 5.82
N LEU A 96 -25.92 -2.95 4.79
CA LEU A 96 -26.74 -2.57 3.63
C LEU A 96 -28.22 -2.37 4.01
N LYS A 97 -28.78 -3.27 4.83
CA LYS A 97 -30.16 -3.11 5.35
C LYS A 97 -30.32 -1.84 6.18
N LYS A 98 -29.34 -1.51 7.02
CA LYS A 98 -29.32 -0.25 7.79
C LYS A 98 -29.22 0.97 6.86
N SER A 99 -28.36 0.90 5.83
CA SER A 99 -28.22 1.94 4.81
C SER A 99 -29.53 2.17 4.06
N GLN A 100 -30.28 1.10 3.75
CA GLN A 100 -31.60 1.18 3.13
C GLN A 100 -32.63 1.81 4.07
N ALA A 101 -32.67 1.39 5.34
CA ALA A 101 -33.58 1.96 6.34
C ALA A 101 -33.33 3.45 6.56
N ASN A 102 -32.07 3.88 6.46
CA ASN A 102 -31.67 5.29 6.56
C ASN A 102 -31.90 6.09 5.27
N GLY A 103 -32.41 5.49 4.19
CA GLY A 103 -32.67 6.16 2.91
C GLY A 103 -31.42 6.42 2.05
N ASN A 104 -30.25 5.89 2.45
CA ASN A 104 -28.99 6.07 1.71
C ASN A 104 -28.92 5.20 0.46
N ILE A 105 -29.67 4.09 0.43
CA ILE A 105 -29.82 3.22 -0.75
C ILE A 105 -31.29 2.78 -0.87
N SER A 106 -31.68 2.28 -2.04
CA SER A 106 -33.00 1.69 -2.29
C SER A 106 -32.90 0.44 -3.17
N LYS A 107 -34.00 -0.29 -3.32
CA LYS A 107 -34.10 -1.52 -4.15
C LYS A 107 -32.99 -2.56 -3.91
N LEU A 108 -32.58 -2.74 -2.65
CA LEU A 108 -31.56 -3.71 -2.28
C LEU A 108 -31.98 -5.14 -2.66
N ARG A 109 -31.13 -5.85 -3.40
CA ARG A 109 -31.31 -7.24 -3.83
C ARG A 109 -30.00 -8.02 -3.64
N LYS A 110 -30.09 -9.19 -3.00
CA LYS A 110 -28.99 -10.16 -2.95
C LYS A 110 -29.07 -11.06 -4.19
N ARG A 111 -28.03 -11.06 -5.02
CA ARG A 111 -28.00 -11.81 -6.30
C ARG A 111 -27.48 -13.24 -6.16
N GLY A 112 -27.12 -13.65 -4.95
CA GLY A 112 -26.51 -14.95 -4.67
C GLY A 112 -25.00 -14.84 -4.48
N GLY A 113 -24.35 -16.00 -4.39
CA GLY A 113 -22.95 -16.12 -4.06
C GLY A 113 -22.35 -17.41 -4.60
N SER A 114 -21.03 -17.49 -4.61
CA SER A 114 -20.27 -18.66 -5.06
C SER A 114 -18.92 -18.72 -4.33
N VAL A 115 -18.10 -19.74 -4.58
CA VAL A 115 -16.72 -19.80 -4.10
C VAL A 115 -15.78 -19.63 -5.29
N ILE A 116 -14.84 -18.69 -5.20
CA ILE A 116 -13.95 -18.28 -6.29
C ILE A 116 -12.50 -18.12 -5.75
N PRO A 117 -11.48 -18.66 -6.42
CA PRO A 117 -11.58 -19.60 -7.53
C PRO A 117 -12.21 -20.94 -7.07
N ASN A 118 -12.74 -21.69 -8.03
CA ASN A 118 -13.43 -22.95 -7.75
C ASN A 118 -12.46 -24.07 -7.32
N ARG A 119 -11.15 -23.85 -7.47
CA ARG A 119 -10.03 -24.76 -7.15
C ARG A 119 -8.83 -23.94 -6.68
N GLY A 120 -7.93 -24.57 -5.93
CA GLY A 120 -6.74 -23.95 -5.34
C GLY A 120 -6.81 -23.89 -3.82
N ASP A 121 -5.68 -23.59 -3.19
CA ASP A 121 -5.55 -23.60 -1.73
C ASP A 121 -6.22 -22.38 -1.09
N ILE A 122 -6.13 -21.22 -1.74
CA ILE A 122 -6.80 -19.99 -1.32
C ILE A 122 -8.05 -19.79 -2.16
N ARG A 123 -9.21 -19.78 -1.49
CA ARG A 123 -10.54 -19.64 -2.11
C ARG A 123 -11.37 -18.67 -1.30
N PHE A 124 -12.15 -17.85 -1.97
CA PHE A 124 -12.99 -16.83 -1.36
C PHE A 124 -14.46 -17.21 -1.51
N ALA A 125 -15.20 -17.14 -0.42
CA ALA A 125 -16.64 -17.07 -0.51
C ALA A 125 -17.01 -15.70 -1.07
N ASN A 126 -17.96 -15.66 -2.00
CA ASN A 126 -18.43 -14.45 -2.64
C ASN A 126 -19.93 -14.27 -2.44
N THR A 127 -20.38 -13.04 -2.28
CA THR A 127 -21.79 -12.64 -2.38
C THR A 127 -21.90 -11.33 -3.15
N ILE A 128 -22.94 -11.21 -3.98
CA ILE A 128 -23.22 -10.01 -4.76
C ILE A 128 -24.51 -9.34 -4.28
N PHE A 129 -24.42 -8.04 -4.01
CA PHE A 129 -25.55 -7.17 -3.72
C PHE A 129 -25.73 -6.15 -4.84
N GLN A 130 -26.98 -5.83 -5.15
CA GLN A 130 -27.36 -4.78 -6.08
C GLN A 130 -28.31 -3.82 -5.36
N TYR A 131 -28.13 -2.51 -5.55
CA TYR A 131 -28.97 -1.48 -4.98
C TYR A 131 -28.89 -0.19 -5.79
N ASP A 132 -29.85 0.70 -5.59
CA ASP A 132 -29.91 2.02 -6.17
C ASP A 132 -29.35 3.03 -5.15
N GLN A 133 -28.35 3.82 -5.51
CA GLN A 133 -27.71 4.82 -4.64
C GLN A 133 -27.99 6.24 -5.16
N PRO A 134 -28.51 7.17 -4.33
CA PRO A 134 -28.65 8.57 -4.72
C PRO A 134 -27.28 9.20 -5.00
N ARG A 135 -27.17 9.89 -6.13
CA ARG A 135 -25.99 10.68 -6.51
C ARG A 135 -26.47 12.04 -6.99
N ILE A 136 -25.95 13.09 -6.37
CA ILE A 136 -26.22 14.47 -6.81
C ILE A 136 -25.27 14.79 -7.96
N THR A 137 -25.82 15.20 -9.09
CA THR A 137 -25.05 15.67 -10.25
C THR A 137 -25.68 16.96 -10.73
N ALA A 138 -24.92 18.05 -10.72
CA ALA A 138 -25.39 19.39 -11.07
C ALA A 138 -26.68 19.82 -10.33
N GLY A 139 -26.79 19.50 -9.03
CA GLY A 139 -27.94 19.84 -8.19
C GLY A 139 -29.17 18.93 -8.35
N VAL A 140 -29.14 17.95 -9.25
CA VAL A 140 -30.20 16.95 -9.43
C VAL A 140 -29.80 15.63 -8.77
N SER A 141 -30.66 15.10 -7.90
CA SER A 141 -30.46 13.77 -7.31
C SER A 141 -30.98 12.70 -8.28
N ASN A 142 -30.06 11.93 -8.85
CA ASN A 142 -30.38 10.77 -9.67
C ASN A 142 -30.02 9.50 -8.91
N SER A 143 -30.86 8.47 -9.04
CA SER A 143 -30.57 7.17 -8.45
C SER A 143 -29.78 6.32 -9.43
N VAL A 144 -28.56 5.92 -9.06
CA VAL A 144 -27.66 5.14 -9.89
C VAL A 144 -27.64 3.69 -9.40
N PRO A 145 -27.91 2.69 -10.27
CA PRO A 145 -27.81 1.29 -9.89
C PRO A 145 -26.34 0.89 -9.69
N ARG A 146 -26.02 0.40 -8.49
CA ARG A 146 -24.70 -0.02 -8.04
C ARG A 146 -24.69 -1.53 -7.76
N ILE A 147 -23.52 -2.13 -7.91
CA ILE A 147 -23.23 -3.49 -7.46
C ILE A 147 -22.13 -3.41 -6.40
N LEU A 148 -22.28 -4.21 -5.34
CA LEU A 148 -21.24 -4.51 -4.36
C LEU A 148 -20.98 -6.03 -4.40
N SER A 149 -19.76 -6.40 -4.76
CA SER A 149 -19.27 -7.78 -4.70
C SER A 149 -18.38 -7.93 -3.48
N VAL A 150 -18.79 -8.77 -2.53
CA VAL A 150 -18.06 -9.05 -1.29
C VAL A 150 -17.37 -10.40 -1.41
N TYR A 151 -16.05 -10.44 -1.22
CA TYR A 151 -15.24 -11.65 -1.21
C TYR A 151 -14.60 -11.84 0.17
N LEU A 152 -14.67 -13.03 0.73
CA LEU A 152 -14.22 -13.34 2.09
C LEU A 152 -13.45 -14.66 2.13
N THR A 153 -12.34 -14.69 2.85
CA THR A 153 -11.61 -15.92 3.22
C THR A 153 -10.94 -15.73 4.56
N GLY A 154 -10.78 -16.81 5.32
CA GLY A 154 -9.74 -16.88 6.34
C GLY A 154 -8.38 -17.15 5.70
N SER A 155 -7.32 -16.59 6.28
CA SER A 155 -5.93 -16.84 5.89
C SER A 155 -5.00 -16.49 7.04
N LYS A 156 -4.18 -17.44 7.51
CA LYS A 156 -3.15 -17.22 8.55
C LYS A 156 -3.75 -16.54 9.80
N SER A 157 -4.86 -17.08 10.32
CA SER A 157 -5.61 -16.57 11.48
C SER A 157 -6.24 -15.18 11.30
N ASN A 158 -6.26 -14.62 10.09
CA ASN A 158 -6.93 -13.37 9.75
C ASN A 158 -8.13 -13.62 8.83
N LEU A 159 -9.16 -12.79 8.97
CA LEU A 159 -10.20 -12.62 7.97
C LEU A 159 -9.72 -11.62 6.93
N ILE A 160 -9.77 -12.02 5.67
CA ILE A 160 -9.49 -11.19 4.51
C ILE A 160 -10.82 -10.89 3.81
N LYS A 161 -11.17 -9.62 3.71
CA LYS A 161 -12.42 -9.15 3.10
C LYS A 161 -12.13 -8.17 1.98
N LEU A 162 -12.59 -8.47 0.77
CA LEU A 162 -12.55 -7.56 -0.37
C LEU A 162 -13.97 -7.15 -0.75
N ASP A 163 -14.29 -5.87 -0.57
CA ASP A 163 -15.51 -5.23 -1.03
C ASP A 163 -15.23 -4.48 -2.34
N LEU A 164 -15.79 -4.91 -3.46
CA LEU A 164 -15.68 -4.24 -4.75
C LEU A 164 -17.01 -3.62 -5.15
N GLN A 165 -17.08 -2.28 -5.19
CA GLN A 165 -18.26 -1.51 -5.55
C GLN A 165 -18.08 -0.80 -6.90
N PHE A 166 -19.11 -0.85 -7.75
CA PHE A 166 -19.11 -0.25 -9.09
C PHE A 166 -20.52 0.06 -9.62
N ASP A 167 -20.62 0.88 -10.66
CA ASP A 167 -21.88 1.16 -11.35
C ASP A 167 -22.31 -0.05 -12.19
N MET A 168 -23.60 -0.41 -12.20
CA MET A 168 -24.08 -1.62 -12.88
C MET A 168 -23.73 -1.68 -14.37
N GLN A 169 -23.59 -0.52 -15.03
CA GLN A 169 -23.20 -0.43 -16.44
C GLN A 169 -21.78 -0.97 -16.71
N GLU A 170 -20.91 -0.92 -15.70
CA GLU A 170 -19.51 -1.36 -15.76
C GLU A 170 -19.33 -2.86 -15.47
N SER A 171 -20.41 -3.65 -15.37
CA SER A 171 -20.37 -5.06 -14.93
C SER A 171 -19.39 -5.95 -15.69
N LYS A 172 -19.21 -5.72 -17.00
CA LYS A 172 -18.26 -6.49 -17.81
C LYS A 172 -16.82 -6.21 -17.36
N ARG A 173 -16.44 -4.94 -17.30
CA ARG A 173 -15.11 -4.50 -16.83
C ARG A 173 -14.87 -4.92 -15.38
N ALA A 174 -15.90 -4.84 -14.53
CA ALA A 174 -15.83 -5.28 -13.15
C ALA A 174 -15.50 -6.77 -13.00
N SER A 175 -16.01 -7.63 -13.90
CA SER A 175 -15.71 -9.06 -13.86
C SER A 175 -14.25 -9.37 -14.21
N ASP A 176 -13.64 -8.62 -15.13
CA ASP A 176 -12.23 -8.82 -15.49
C ASP A 176 -11.32 -8.27 -14.40
N LEU A 177 -11.68 -7.09 -13.87
CA LEU A 177 -11.02 -6.45 -12.74
C LEU A 177 -11.05 -7.35 -11.50
N SER A 178 -12.20 -7.90 -11.12
CA SER A 178 -12.30 -8.75 -9.91
C SER A 178 -11.47 -10.03 -10.03
N LYS A 179 -11.38 -10.63 -11.23
CA LYS A 179 -10.52 -11.80 -11.46
C LYS A 179 -9.05 -11.47 -11.24
N GLU A 180 -8.59 -10.33 -11.78
CA GLU A 180 -7.19 -9.90 -11.59
C GLU A 180 -6.92 -9.49 -10.14
N MET A 181 -7.86 -8.81 -9.47
CA MET A 181 -7.75 -8.49 -8.04
C MET A 181 -7.59 -9.76 -7.20
N LEU A 182 -8.47 -10.75 -7.40
CA LEU A 182 -8.41 -12.00 -6.63
C LEU A 182 -7.12 -12.77 -6.92
N LYS A 183 -6.66 -12.80 -8.17
CA LYS A 183 -5.39 -13.43 -8.53
C LYS A 183 -4.21 -12.78 -7.81
N GLN A 184 -4.15 -11.45 -7.80
CA GLN A 184 -3.10 -10.70 -7.11
C GLN A 184 -3.19 -10.90 -5.58
N LEU A 185 -4.41 -10.87 -5.02
CA LEU A 185 -4.63 -11.10 -3.60
C LEU A 185 -4.22 -12.52 -3.17
N ILE A 186 -4.52 -13.55 -3.98
CA ILE A 186 -4.00 -14.90 -3.74
C ILE A 186 -2.46 -14.88 -3.71
N GLY A 187 -1.83 -14.17 -4.64
CA GLY A 187 -0.38 -13.98 -4.64
C GLY A 187 0.15 -13.37 -3.34
N ILE A 188 -0.49 -12.29 -2.85
CA ILE A 188 -0.14 -11.62 -1.59
C ILE A 188 -0.30 -12.58 -0.39
N LEU A 189 -1.41 -13.32 -0.32
CA LEU A 189 -1.71 -14.20 0.80
C LEU A 189 -0.80 -15.44 0.82
N SER A 190 -0.47 -15.99 -0.36
CA SER A 190 0.46 -17.10 -0.51
C SER A 190 1.93 -16.69 -0.35
N ALA A 191 2.25 -15.40 -0.49
CA ALA A 191 3.62 -14.93 -0.34
C ALA A 191 4.16 -15.16 1.08
N GLN A 192 5.46 -15.44 1.13
CA GLN A 192 6.26 -15.48 2.34
C GLN A 192 7.54 -14.68 2.06
N PRO A 193 7.43 -13.34 1.96
CA PRO A 193 8.59 -12.52 1.69
C PRO A 193 9.60 -12.69 2.83
N ASP A 194 10.87 -12.80 2.46
CA ASP A 194 11.96 -12.70 3.43
C ASP A 194 12.12 -11.25 3.90
N ASP A 195 13.01 -11.05 4.86
CA ASP A 195 13.21 -9.74 5.48
C ASP A 195 13.76 -8.70 4.48
N ASP A 196 14.59 -9.12 3.52
CA ASP A 196 15.13 -8.25 2.46
C ASP A 196 14.01 -7.79 1.53
N ALA A 197 13.13 -8.70 1.10
CA ALA A 197 11.95 -8.38 0.31
C ALA A 197 11.01 -7.40 1.03
N LEU A 198 10.78 -7.60 2.34
CA LEU A 198 9.97 -6.69 3.15
C LEU A 198 10.62 -5.31 3.28
N LEU A 199 11.94 -5.24 3.44
CA LEU A 199 12.68 -3.99 3.53
C LEU A 199 12.64 -3.21 2.21
N MET A 200 12.82 -3.89 1.08
CA MET A 200 12.71 -3.27 -0.25
C MET A 200 11.30 -2.73 -0.49
N ALA A 201 10.27 -3.51 -0.15
CA ALA A 201 8.89 -3.03 -0.21
C ALA A 201 8.66 -1.81 0.70
N ALA A 202 9.23 -1.79 1.92
CA ALA A 202 9.15 -0.64 2.82
C ALA A 202 9.81 0.60 2.20
N CYS A 203 10.98 0.45 1.57
CA CYS A 203 11.64 1.55 0.87
C CYS A 203 10.73 2.14 -0.22
N ASP A 204 10.09 1.30 -1.04
CA ASP A 204 9.17 1.75 -2.09
C ASP A 204 7.96 2.50 -1.52
N ALA A 205 7.31 1.98 -0.48
CA ALA A 205 6.15 2.62 0.15
C ALA A 205 6.51 3.98 0.76
N LEU A 206 7.70 4.07 1.38
CA LEU A 206 8.23 5.30 1.94
C LEU A 206 8.47 6.35 0.86
N LEU A 207 9.19 5.99 -0.21
CA LEU A 207 9.56 6.94 -1.27
C LEU A 207 8.37 7.38 -2.13
N LEU A 208 7.30 6.57 -2.19
CA LEU A 208 6.07 6.93 -2.89
C LEU A 208 5.32 8.08 -2.19
N ASP A 209 5.09 7.96 -0.89
CA ASP A 209 4.34 8.94 -0.12
C ASP A 209 4.77 8.98 1.36
N PRO A 210 5.90 9.64 1.68
CA PRO A 210 6.51 9.58 3.01
C PRO A 210 5.59 10.03 4.15
N ALA A 211 4.73 11.01 3.87
CA ALA A 211 3.86 11.62 4.87
C ALA A 211 2.58 10.82 5.14
N SER A 212 2.23 9.87 4.28
CA SER A 212 1.08 8.99 4.48
C SER A 212 1.26 8.06 5.68
N TYR A 213 0.18 7.44 6.16
CA TYR A 213 0.27 6.40 7.18
C TYR A 213 1.20 5.25 6.75
N ALA A 214 1.11 4.82 5.49
CA ALA A 214 1.95 3.78 4.94
C ALA A 214 3.44 4.19 4.92
N GLY A 215 3.72 5.40 4.43
CA GLY A 215 5.07 5.96 4.39
C GLY A 215 5.69 6.13 5.77
N ARG A 216 4.94 6.65 6.76
CA ARG A 216 5.43 6.79 8.14
C ARG A 216 5.71 5.43 8.81
N THR A 217 4.86 4.43 8.57
CA THR A 217 5.07 3.07 9.09
C THR A 217 6.31 2.44 8.44
N ALA A 218 6.48 2.63 7.13
CA ALA A 218 7.65 2.17 6.41
C ALA A 218 8.95 2.89 6.86
N ALA A 219 8.89 4.20 7.11
CA ALA A 219 10.01 5.00 7.63
C ALA A 219 10.55 4.45 8.95
N GLN A 220 9.66 4.06 9.87
CA GLN A 220 10.07 3.47 11.14
C GLN A 220 10.84 2.15 10.93
N TYR A 221 10.36 1.29 10.02
CA TYR A 221 11.02 0.03 9.70
C TYR A 221 12.37 0.24 9.01
N VAL A 222 12.43 1.14 8.01
CA VAL A 222 13.64 1.50 7.28
C VAL A 222 14.71 2.04 8.23
N LEU A 223 14.35 2.99 9.11
CA LEU A 223 15.28 3.56 10.10
C LEU A 223 15.77 2.48 11.07
N ALA A 224 14.88 1.63 11.58
CA ALA A 224 15.27 0.55 12.49
C ALA A 224 16.23 -0.45 11.82
N LYS A 225 16.04 -0.76 10.54
CA LYS A 225 16.96 -1.64 9.80
C LYS A 225 18.28 -0.95 9.49
N ALA A 226 18.27 0.31 9.08
CA ALA A 226 19.49 1.07 8.82
C ALA A 226 20.38 1.17 10.08
N GLN A 227 19.79 1.32 11.26
CA GLN A 227 20.52 1.34 12.54
C GLN A 227 21.23 0.02 12.89
N THR A 228 20.91 -1.08 12.20
CA THR A 228 21.58 -2.38 12.36
C THR A 228 22.69 -2.62 11.36
N MET A 229 22.94 -1.67 10.44
CA MET A 229 23.96 -1.76 9.39
C MET A 229 25.07 -0.76 9.69
N ASP A 230 26.23 -1.25 10.12
CA ASP A 230 27.33 -0.42 10.64
C ASP A 230 27.98 0.50 9.58
N ASP A 231 27.91 0.12 8.31
CA ASP A 231 28.64 0.77 7.21
C ASP A 231 27.77 1.71 6.34
N LEU A 232 26.52 2.00 6.75
CA LEU A 232 25.67 3.00 6.08
C LEU A 232 26.03 4.41 6.54
N ASN A 233 26.72 5.15 5.68
CA ASN A 233 27.13 6.53 5.96
C ASN A 233 25.99 7.54 5.75
N ILE A 234 25.79 8.41 6.74
CA ILE A 234 24.95 9.60 6.61
C ILE A 234 25.82 10.86 6.57
N TYR A 235 25.69 11.63 5.49
CA TYR A 235 26.30 12.95 5.40
C TYR A 235 25.44 13.98 6.12
N THR A 236 25.68 14.16 7.42
CA THR A 236 24.88 15.04 8.29
C THR A 236 24.84 16.49 7.81
N HIS A 237 25.87 16.96 7.09
CA HIS A 237 25.91 18.29 6.49
C HIS A 237 24.80 18.50 5.44
N LEU A 238 24.27 17.44 4.82
CA LEU A 238 23.12 17.51 3.90
C LEU A 238 21.79 17.79 4.64
N PHE A 239 21.78 17.72 5.98
CA PHE A 239 20.60 17.91 6.82
C PHE A 239 20.73 19.11 7.76
N VAL A 240 21.63 20.05 7.47
CA VAL A 240 21.81 21.27 8.24
C VAL A 240 20.61 22.20 8.02
N TRP A 241 20.03 22.68 9.11
CA TRP A 241 18.88 23.59 9.09
C TRP A 241 19.36 25.03 9.15
N PRO A 242 18.76 25.97 8.41
CA PRO A 242 19.12 27.38 8.50
C PRO A 242 19.01 27.91 9.93
N ASP A 243 19.87 28.86 10.29
CA ASP A 243 19.84 29.50 11.60
C ASP A 243 18.47 30.14 11.90
N GLY A 244 17.93 29.87 13.09
CA GLY A 244 16.60 30.34 13.49
C GLY A 244 15.44 29.51 12.93
N TYR A 245 15.70 28.45 12.16
CA TYR A 245 14.69 27.54 11.63
C TYR A 245 14.41 26.41 12.63
N GLN A 246 13.13 26.20 12.99
CA GLN A 246 12.75 25.06 13.82
C GLN A 246 12.63 23.81 12.93
N LYS A 247 13.42 22.76 13.23
CA LYS A 247 13.38 21.47 12.52
C LYS A 247 11.91 21.00 12.37
N PRO A 248 11.39 20.82 11.14
CA PRO A 248 10.03 20.34 10.93
C PRO A 248 9.84 18.96 11.57
N LYS A 249 8.63 18.70 12.11
CA LYS A 249 8.28 17.38 12.68
C LYS A 249 8.43 16.23 11.67
N THR A 250 8.35 16.55 10.39
CA THR A 250 8.44 15.59 9.27
C THR A 250 9.85 15.45 8.70
N ALA A 251 10.84 16.18 9.23
CA ALA A 251 12.22 16.10 8.77
C ALA A 251 12.86 14.71 8.92
N ASP A 252 12.44 13.93 9.92
CA ASP A 252 12.93 12.56 10.11
C ASP A 252 12.50 11.63 8.97
N LEU A 253 11.44 11.99 8.23
CA LEU A 253 11.04 11.26 7.02
C LEU A 253 12.03 11.47 5.87
N LEU A 254 12.72 12.61 5.82
CA LEU A 254 13.77 12.86 4.82
C LEU A 254 15.03 12.04 5.11
N VAL A 255 15.38 11.87 6.39
CA VAL A 255 16.46 10.97 6.81
C VAL A 255 16.10 9.52 6.50
N ALA A 256 14.86 9.11 6.79
CA ALA A 256 14.39 7.77 6.42
C ALA A 256 14.43 7.55 4.89
N ALA A 257 14.01 8.55 4.09
CA ALA A 257 14.07 8.48 2.64
C ALA A 257 15.50 8.39 2.10
N TYR A 258 16.45 9.09 2.73
CA TYR A 258 17.88 8.97 2.43
C TYR A 258 18.34 7.52 2.63
N PHE A 259 18.10 6.94 3.81
CA PHE A 259 18.42 5.53 4.04
C PHE A 259 17.72 4.58 3.09
N ALA A 260 16.46 4.85 2.73
CA ALA A 260 15.73 4.05 1.76
C ALA A 260 16.45 4.01 0.40
N GLY A 261 16.96 5.16 -0.07
CA GLY A 261 17.75 5.21 -1.30
C GLY A 261 19.06 4.42 -1.22
N MET A 262 19.80 4.49 -0.10
CA MET A 262 20.98 3.64 0.10
C MET A 262 20.62 2.15 0.09
N LEU A 263 19.58 1.78 0.85
CA LEU A 263 19.14 0.39 1.01
C LEU A 263 18.68 -0.22 -0.31
N GLN A 264 18.04 0.57 -1.17
CA GLN A 264 17.67 0.14 -2.52
C GLN A 264 18.87 -0.23 -3.40
N VAL A 265 20.07 0.25 -3.07
CA VAL A 265 21.32 -0.12 -3.74
C VAL A 265 22.00 -1.29 -3.02
N VAL A 266 22.22 -1.16 -1.70
CA VAL A 266 23.07 -2.10 -0.96
C VAL A 266 22.43 -3.45 -0.74
N VAL A 267 21.11 -3.53 -0.50
CA VAL A 267 20.42 -4.79 -0.18
C VAL A 267 20.40 -5.72 -1.40
N PRO A 268 19.94 -5.30 -2.60
CA PRO A 268 19.93 -6.18 -3.76
C PRO A 268 21.32 -6.62 -4.21
N GLN A 269 22.32 -5.76 -4.02
CA GLN A 269 23.71 -6.00 -4.43
C GLN A 269 24.56 -6.68 -3.34
N LYS A 270 24.02 -6.84 -2.12
CA LYS A 270 24.72 -7.38 -0.94
C LYS A 270 26.02 -6.62 -0.64
N LEU A 271 25.96 -5.30 -0.72
CA LEU A 271 27.08 -4.42 -0.38
C LEU A 271 27.04 -4.10 1.12
N GLU A 272 28.22 -3.88 1.69
CA GLU A 272 28.35 -3.37 3.07
C GLU A 272 28.03 -1.87 3.11
N SER A 273 28.43 -1.12 2.08
CA SER A 273 28.22 0.33 1.96
C SER A 273 27.95 0.76 0.51
N GLY A 274 27.56 2.03 0.33
CA GLY A 274 27.27 2.64 -0.97
C GLY A 274 25.84 3.16 -1.09
N GLY A 275 25.54 3.75 -2.26
CA GLY A 275 24.21 4.27 -2.60
C GLY A 275 23.93 5.68 -2.09
N GLU A 276 24.97 6.44 -1.70
CA GLU A 276 24.82 7.77 -1.11
C GLU A 276 24.28 8.80 -2.12
N PHE A 277 24.58 8.64 -3.41
CA PHE A 277 23.98 9.45 -4.46
C PHE A 277 22.48 9.15 -4.61
N GLU A 278 22.10 7.87 -4.67
CA GLU A 278 20.71 7.44 -4.72
C GLU A 278 19.92 7.89 -3.49
N ALA A 279 20.55 7.85 -2.32
CA ALA A 279 20.03 8.39 -1.06
C ALA A 279 19.75 9.89 -1.14
N PHE A 280 20.68 10.67 -1.67
CA PHE A 280 20.49 12.11 -1.88
C PHE A 280 19.32 12.40 -2.82
N VAL A 281 19.23 11.66 -3.94
CA VAL A 281 18.12 11.81 -4.90
C VAL A 281 16.78 11.41 -4.25
N ALA A 282 16.75 10.30 -3.51
CA ALA A 282 15.57 9.81 -2.82
C ALA A 282 15.06 10.81 -1.76
N MET A 283 15.98 11.43 -1.02
CA MET A 283 15.69 12.50 -0.07
C MET A 283 15.05 13.71 -0.77
N LEU A 284 15.65 14.21 -1.86
CA LEU A 284 15.12 15.37 -2.59
C LEU A 284 13.77 15.10 -3.25
N ASN A 285 13.56 13.90 -3.79
CA ASN A 285 12.27 13.49 -4.35
C ASN A 285 11.19 13.43 -3.27
N SER A 286 11.52 12.84 -2.12
CA SER A 286 10.62 12.77 -0.96
C SER A 286 10.27 14.16 -0.43
N TYR A 287 11.25 15.07 -0.36
CA TYR A 287 11.02 16.48 -0.07
C TYR A 287 10.04 17.10 -1.06
N GLY A 288 10.22 16.89 -2.37
CA GLY A 288 9.30 17.38 -3.40
C GLY A 288 7.86 16.88 -3.22
N VAL A 289 7.68 15.59 -2.93
CA VAL A 289 6.35 14.99 -2.67
C VAL A 289 5.71 15.62 -1.43
N MET A 290 6.48 15.77 -0.34
CA MET A 290 5.98 16.35 0.90
C MET A 290 5.66 17.86 0.75
N ARG A 291 6.47 18.60 -0.01
CA ARG A 291 6.22 20.02 -0.34
C ARG A 291 4.95 20.20 -1.15
N ALA A 292 4.69 19.33 -2.13
CA ALA A 292 3.48 19.38 -2.96
C ALA A 292 2.19 19.08 -2.19
N LYS A 293 2.29 18.46 -1.01
CA LYS A 293 1.17 18.12 -0.13
C LYS A 293 1.07 19.00 1.12
N ASP A 294 1.87 20.07 1.20
CA ASP A 294 1.95 20.97 2.36
C ASP A 294 2.32 20.25 3.69
N GLU A 295 3.00 19.10 3.61
CA GLU A 295 3.44 18.29 4.76
C GLU A 295 4.81 18.74 5.32
N ILE A 296 5.50 19.61 4.58
CA ILE A 296 6.72 20.27 5.02
C ILE A 296 6.77 21.71 4.50
N THR A 297 7.25 22.63 5.33
CA THR A 297 7.48 24.01 4.93
C THR A 297 8.67 24.11 3.97
N SER A 298 8.74 25.21 3.22
CA SER A 298 9.86 25.51 2.33
C SER A 298 11.18 25.56 3.10
N ILE A 299 12.13 24.73 2.69
CA ILE A 299 13.53 24.79 3.10
C ILE A 299 14.29 25.37 1.91
N PRO A 300 14.78 26.62 1.97
CA PRO A 300 15.33 27.33 0.82
C PRO A 300 16.39 26.53 0.05
N GLU A 301 17.34 25.93 0.76
CA GLU A 301 18.42 25.12 0.19
C GLU A 301 17.84 23.91 -0.56
N PHE A 302 16.87 23.20 0.03
CA PHE A 302 16.28 22.03 -0.61
C PHE A 302 15.40 22.44 -1.79
N ASP A 303 14.73 23.59 -1.74
CA ASP A 303 13.99 24.15 -2.87
C ASP A 303 14.91 24.50 -4.04
N GLU A 304 16.14 24.96 -3.78
CA GLU A 304 17.16 25.19 -4.80
C GLU A 304 17.72 23.88 -5.34
N TRP A 305 18.13 22.97 -4.45
CA TRP A 305 18.64 21.65 -4.81
C TRP A 305 17.63 20.86 -5.63
N ALA A 306 16.34 20.90 -5.26
CA ALA A 306 15.25 20.25 -5.97
C ALA A 306 15.13 20.72 -7.43
N LYS A 307 15.51 21.95 -7.76
CA LYS A 307 15.47 22.51 -9.13
C LYS A 307 16.69 22.16 -9.98
N ALA A 308 17.77 21.64 -9.39
CA ALA A 308 18.97 21.30 -10.14
C ALA A 308 18.67 20.26 -11.23
N SER A 309 19.08 20.57 -12.47
CA SER A 309 18.88 19.69 -13.63
C SER A 309 19.84 18.49 -13.62
N ASP A 310 21.02 18.66 -13.03
CA ASP A 310 22.00 17.60 -12.84
C ASP A 310 22.21 17.38 -11.33
N LYS A 311 21.57 16.31 -10.81
CA LYS A 311 21.65 15.96 -9.40
C LYS A 311 23.00 15.38 -9.02
N ASN A 312 23.70 14.74 -9.96
CA ASN A 312 25.00 14.15 -9.69
C ASN A 312 26.05 15.24 -9.48
N ALA A 313 26.10 16.21 -10.40
CA ALA A 313 26.99 17.37 -10.26
C ALA A 313 26.72 18.16 -8.96
N LEU A 314 25.44 18.33 -8.60
CA LEU A 314 25.06 18.96 -7.33
C LEU A 314 25.58 18.16 -6.13
N TYR A 315 25.35 16.85 -6.11
CA TYR A 315 25.79 15.98 -5.02
C TYR A 315 27.32 16.06 -4.82
N GLU A 316 28.08 15.91 -5.91
CA GLU A 316 29.55 16.06 -5.87
C GLU A 316 29.96 17.43 -5.32
N GLN A 317 29.35 18.52 -5.79
CA GLN A 317 29.64 19.87 -5.29
C GLN A 317 29.40 20.01 -3.78
N LEU A 318 28.29 19.47 -3.27
CA LEU A 318 27.94 19.56 -1.85
C LEU A 318 28.92 18.78 -0.95
N LEU A 319 29.48 17.66 -1.43
CA LEU A 319 30.48 16.89 -0.69
C LEU A 319 31.82 17.63 -0.52
N TYR A 320 32.16 18.52 -1.45
CA TYR A 320 33.43 19.26 -1.45
C TYR A 320 33.32 20.70 -0.95
N THR A 321 32.14 21.12 -0.47
CA THR A 321 31.97 22.46 0.10
C THR A 321 32.58 22.46 1.51
N GLU A 322 33.61 23.28 1.73
CA GLU A 322 34.23 23.45 3.06
C GLU A 322 33.15 23.89 4.06
N VAL A 323 32.98 23.12 5.13
CA VAL A 323 32.13 23.52 6.25
C VAL A 323 32.86 24.64 6.96
N GLU A 324 32.42 25.89 6.81
CA GLU A 324 32.91 26.98 7.67
C GLU A 324 32.53 26.64 9.12
N GLU A 325 33.55 26.39 9.96
CA GLU A 325 33.43 26.10 11.40
C GLU A 325 32.87 27.28 12.22
#